data_AF-A0AAU4X019-F1
#
_entry.id   AF-A0AAU4X019-F1
#
_cell.length_a   1.000
_cell.length_b   1.000
_cell.length_c   1.000
_cell.angle_alpha   90.00
_cell.angle_beta   90.00
_cell.angle_gamma   90.00
#
_symmetry.space_group_name_H-M   'P 1'
#
loop_
_entity.id
_entity.type
_entity.pdbx_description
1 polymer ?
#
loop_
_entity_poly.entity_id
_entity_poly.type
_entity_poly.pdbx_seq_one_letter_code
_entity_poly.pdbx_strand_id
1 'polypeptide(L)' 'MDRASEVELLHAMVRIPSVSGSECALAGLLASRMSALGFRTSIDGVGNVRGEVGGPD' A
#
# COMPACT_ATOMS: atom_id res chain seq x y z
N MET A 1 -2.46 -15.17 2.58
CA MET A 1 -3.56 -14.33 2.11
C MET A 1 -4.44 -15.21 1.24
N ASP A 2 -5.75 -15.23 1.44
CA ASP A 2 -6.67 -15.98 0.58
C ASP A 2 -7.20 -15.09 -0.56
N ARG A 3 -7.72 -15.72 -1.61
CA ARG A 3 -8.14 -15.00 -2.83
C ARG A 3 -9.26 -13.98 -2.62
N ALA A 4 -10.12 -14.17 -1.62
CA ALA A 4 -11.17 -13.20 -1.32
C ALA A 4 -10.56 -11.93 -0.74
N SER A 5 -9.60 -12.06 0.18
CA SER A 5 -8.89 -10.91 0.76
C SER A 5 -8.07 -10.11 -0.27
N GLU A 6 -7.54 -10.76 -1.32
CA GLU A 6 -6.82 -10.10 -2.42
C GLU A 6 -7.77 -9.23 -3.26
N VAL A 7 -8.95 -9.76 -3.57
CA VAL A 7 -9.98 -9.04 -4.34
C VAL A 7 -10.54 -7.87 -3.54
N GLU A 8 -10.72 -8.03 -2.23
CA GLU A 8 -11.13 -6.93 -1.34
C GLU A 8 -10.10 -5.79 -1.31
N LEU A 9 -8.80 -6.11 -1.27
CA LEU A 9 -7.74 -5.12 -1.36
C LEU A 9 -7.82 -4.34 -2.67
N LEU A 10 -7.95 -5.05 -3.81
CA LEU A 10 -8.08 -4.41 -5.11
C LEU A 10 -9.32 -3.51 -5.20
N HIS A 11 -10.46 -3.96 -4.68
CA HIS A 11 -11.66 -3.13 -4.63
C HIS A 11 -11.48 -1.89 -3.76
N ALA A 12 -10.80 -2.00 -2.62
CA ALA A 12 -10.51 -0.85 -1.77
C ALA A 12 -9.60 0.17 -2.48
N MET A 13 -8.60 -0.31 -3.23
CA MET A 13 -7.69 0.53 -4.01
C MET A 13 -8.41 1.25 -5.16
N VAL A 14 -9.20 0.53 -5.97
CA VAL A 14 -9.88 1.10 -7.15
C VAL A 14 -11.00 2.08 -6.77
N ARG A 15 -11.55 1.98 -5.56
CA ARG A 15 -12.56 2.94 -5.06
C ARG A 15 -11.99 4.31 -4.71
N ILE A 16 -10.68 4.43 -4.52
CA ILE A 16 -10.03 5.71 -4.22
C ILE A 16 -9.70 6.39 -5.56
N PRO A 17 -10.25 7.58 -5.86
CA PRO A 17 -9.82 8.36 -7.01
C PRO A 17 -8.34 8.73 -6.84
N SER A 18 -7.47 8.20 -7.70
CA SER A 18 -6.02 8.41 -7.67
C SER A 18 -5.53 8.92 -9.03
N VAL A 19 -6.06 10.06 -9.45
CA VAL A 19 -5.58 10.74 -10.67
C VAL A 19 -4.13 11.17 -10.47
N SER A 20 -3.41 11.34 -11.58
CA SER A 20 -1.99 11.71 -11.57
C SER A 20 -1.74 12.96 -10.71
N GLY A 21 -0.86 12.83 -9.71
CA GLY A 21 -0.52 13.90 -8.76
C GLY A 21 -1.46 13.99 -7.53
N SER A 22 -2.42 13.09 -7.36
CA SER A 22 -3.35 13.03 -6.22
C SER A 22 -3.44 11.64 -5.59
N GLU A 23 -2.38 10.84 -5.71
CA GLU A 23 -2.34 9.44 -5.28
C GLU A 23 -2.18 9.26 -3.77
N CYS A 24 -1.99 10.33 -3.00
CA CYS A 24 -1.66 10.30 -1.57
C CYS A 24 -2.62 9.45 -0.73
N ALA A 25 -3.94 9.53 -0.99
CA ALA A 25 -4.93 8.73 -0.28
C ALA A 25 -4.78 7.22 -0.55
N LEU A 26 -4.52 6.84 -1.80
CA LEU A 26 -4.26 5.45 -2.18
C LEU A 26 -2.93 4.97 -1.60
N ALA A 27 -1.89 5.80 -1.65
CA ALA A 27 -0.59 5.50 -1.07
C ALA A 27 -0.68 5.25 0.44
N GLY A 28 -1.44 6.06 1.18
CA GLY A 28 -1.69 5.87 2.61
C GLY A 28 -2.43 4.56 2.94
N LEU A 29 -3.47 4.22 2.15
CA LEU A 29 -4.17 2.94 2.29
C LEU A 29 -3.20 1.77 2.10
N LEU A 30 -2.43 1.78 1.01
CA LEU A 30 -1.52 0.71 0.66
C LEU A 30 -0.41 0.57 1.72
N ALA A 31 0.14 1.69 2.19
CA ALA A 31 1.15 1.70 3.24
C ALA A 31 0.65 1.08 4.56
N SER A 32 -0.58 1.42 4.96
CA SER A 32 -1.23 0.83 6.14
C SER A 32 -1.43 -0.68 5.99
N ARG A 33 -1.88 -1.14 4.81
CA ARG A 33 -2.07 -2.57 4.52
C ARG A 33 -0.76 -3.34 4.55
N MET A 34 0.29 -2.78 3.96
CA MET A 34 1.63 -3.39 3.97
C MET A 34 2.19 -3.48 5.40
N SER A 35 2.03 -2.43 6.21
CA SER A 35 2.43 -2.46 7.61
C SER A 35 1.69 -3.56 8.39
N ALA A 36 0.38 -3.70 8.17
CA ALA A 36 -0.42 -4.76 8.80
C ALA A 36 -0.02 -6.19 8.37
N LEU A 37 0.59 -6.32 7.19
CA LEU A 37 1.14 -7.58 6.70
C LEU A 37 2.58 -7.85 7.19
N GLY A 38 3.14 -6.97 8.03
CA GLY A 38 4.47 -7.14 8.64
C GLY A 38 5.62 -6.54 7.84
N PHE A 39 5.35 -5.76 6.79
CA PHE A 39 6.38 -5.07 6.03
C PHE A 39 6.88 -3.84 6.80
N ARG A 40 8.20 -3.60 6.78
CA ARG A 40 8.72 -2.25 7.08
C ARG A 40 8.33 -1.35 5.93
N THR A 41 7.42 -0.43 6.19
CA THR A 41 6.75 0.35 5.15
C THR A 41 7.08 1.83 5.30
N SER A 42 7.36 2.48 4.18
CA SER A 42 7.57 3.94 4.11
C SER A 42 6.99 4.50 2.81
N ILE A 43 6.76 5.82 2.80
CA ILE A 43 6.45 6.58 1.59
C ILE A 43 7.66 7.50 1.36
N ASP A 44 8.22 7.46 0.15
CA ASP A 44 9.37 8.31 -0.21
C ASP A 44 8.96 9.77 -0.48
N GLY A 45 9.94 10.64 -0.75
CA GLY A 45 9.69 12.06 -1.02
C GLY A 45 8.93 12.35 -2.33
N VAL A 46 8.72 11.33 -3.18
CA VAL A 46 8.01 11.44 -4.46
C VAL A 46 6.60 10.82 -4.36
N GLY A 47 6.27 10.14 -3.26
CA GLY A 47 4.96 9.55 -3.01
C GLY A 47 4.86 8.05 -3.29
N ASN A 48 5.97 7.38 -3.59
CA ASN A 48 5.96 5.92 -3.79
C ASN A 48 5.87 5.19 -2.45
N VAL A 49 5.01 4.17 -2.39
CA VAL A 49 4.95 3.26 -1.25
C VAL A 49 6.02 2.18 -1.41
N ARG A 50 6.90 2.04 -0.41
CA ARG A 50 7.95 1.02 -0.36
C ARG A 50 7.71 0.10 0.81
N GLY A 51 7.77 -1.21 0.55
CA GLY A 51 7.73 -2.25 1.57
C GLY A 51 8.98 -3.11 1.52
N GLU A 52 9.55 -3.37 2.68
CA GLU A 52 10.67 -4.28 2.84
C GLU A 52 10.25 -5.50 3.67
N VAL A 53 10.64 -6.68 3.20
CA VAL A 53 10.60 -7.95 3.96
C VAL A 53 12.03 -8.37 4.27
N GLY A 54 12.25 -8.88 5.49
CA GLY A 54 13.59 -9.16 6.02
C GLY A 54 14.18 -7.97 6.79
N GLY A 55 14.97 -8.28 7.82
CA GLY A 55 15.77 -7.30 8.57
C GLY A 55 17.13 -7.08 7.91
N PRO A 56 17.88 -6.02 8.29
CA PRO A 56 19.31 -6.00 7.98
C PRO A 56 19.93 -7.23 8.65
N ASP A 57 20.64 -8.04 7.88
CA ASP A 57 21.43 -9.17 8.40
C ASP A 57 22.34 -8.73 9.57
#